data_AF-A0A7S2IM26-F1
#
_entry.id   AF-A0A7S2IM26-F1
#
_cell.length_a   1.000
_cell.length_b   1.000
_cell.length_c   1.000
_cell.angle_alpha   90.00
_cell.angle_beta   90.00
_cell.angle_gamma   90.00
#
_symmetry.space_group_name_H-M   'P 1'
#
loop_
_entity.id
_entity.type
_entity.pdbx_description
1 polymer ?
#
loop_
_entity_poly.entity_id
_entity_poly.type
_entity_poly.pdbx_seq_one_letter_code
_entity_poly.pdbx_strand_id
1 'polypeptide(L)'
;ALCAAGVMSFEDGLKLVQLRGEAMGKATETGKQGMLSVVGLNEKRVRELCKDAMKRAGGTAQIAISLFTDGYSVGGHENTLEALKTMAEKAGAQQAKLLKASGAFHTPLMESAVEPVMKALEEIE
;
A
#
# COMPACT_ATOMS: atom_id res chain seq x y z
N ALA A 1 -1.21 -13.18 14.91
CA ALA A 1 -1.55 -12.42 16.13
C ALA A 1 -2.90 -12.85 16.69
N LEU A 2 -4.00 -12.65 15.95
CA LEU A 2 -5.35 -13.00 16.41
C LEU A 2 -5.53 -14.49 16.74
N CYS A 3 -4.98 -15.40 15.93
CA CYS A 3 -5.00 -16.83 16.26
C CYS A 3 -4.30 -17.14 17.60
N ALA A 4 -3.14 -16.53 17.84
CA ALA A 4 -2.39 -16.71 19.10
C ALA A 4 -3.09 -16.06 20.30
N ALA A 5 -3.90 -15.02 20.05
CA ALA A 5 -4.75 -14.39 21.05
C ALA A 5 -6.08 -15.15 21.30
N GLY A 6 -6.32 -16.26 20.58
CA GLY A 6 -7.53 -17.07 20.71
C GLY A 6 -8.79 -16.43 20.11
N VAL A 7 -8.65 -15.44 19.23
CA VAL A 7 -9.79 -14.74 18.59
C VAL A 7 -10.36 -15.52 17.40
N MET A 8 -9.56 -16.38 16.78
CA MET A 8 -9.94 -17.22 15.65
C MET A 8 -9.07 -18.47 15.63
N SER A 9 -9.55 -19.55 15.02
CA SER A 9 -8.73 -20.74 14.77
C SER A 9 -7.54 -20.43 13.83
N PHE A 10 -6.53 -21.30 13.82
CA PHE A 10 -5.44 -21.17 12.85
C PHE A 10 -5.93 -21.45 11.43
N GLU A 11 -6.78 -22.45 11.29
CA GLU A 11 -7.38 -22.91 10.04
C GLU A 11 -8.20 -21.81 9.38
N ASP A 12 -9.05 -21.10 10.12
CA ASP A 12 -9.86 -20.01 9.58
C ASP A 12 -9.01 -18.77 9.31
N GLY A 13 -8.03 -18.48 10.18
CA GLY A 13 -7.03 -17.46 9.90
C GLY A 13 -6.28 -17.71 8.59
N LEU A 14 -5.93 -18.96 8.29
CA LEU A 14 -5.24 -19.34 7.05
C LEU A 14 -6.14 -19.17 5.82
N LYS A 15 -7.39 -19.64 5.87
CA LYS A 15 -8.38 -19.46 4.79
C LYS A 15 -8.63 -17.97 4.51
N LEU A 16 -8.78 -17.16 5.57
CA LEU A 16 -9.00 -15.73 5.44
C LEU A 16 -7.79 -15.04 4.78
N VAL A 17 -6.57 -15.38 5.18
CA VAL A 17 -5.35 -14.83 4.59
C VAL A 17 -5.24 -15.20 3.11
N GLN A 18 -5.57 -16.45 2.74
CA GLN A 18 -5.61 -16.87 1.34
C GLN A 18 -6.60 -16.03 0.53
N LEU A 19 -7.87 -15.96 0.96
CA LEU A 19 -8.91 -15.19 0.27
C LEU A 19 -8.52 -13.71 0.13
N ARG A 20 -8.01 -13.11 1.21
CA ARG A 20 -7.53 -11.73 1.19
C ARG A 20 -6.41 -11.55 0.18
N GLY A 21 -5.45 -12.46 0.13
CA GLY A 21 -4.36 -12.45 -0.84
C GLY A 21 -4.87 -12.51 -2.29
N GLU A 22 -5.82 -13.40 -2.57
CA GLU A 22 -6.44 -13.54 -3.90
C GLU A 22 -7.25 -12.30 -4.29
N ALA A 23 -8.05 -11.75 -3.36
CA ALA A 23 -8.85 -10.56 -3.60
C ALA A 23 -7.98 -9.32 -3.85
N MET A 24 -6.92 -9.13 -3.04
CA MET A 24 -5.94 -8.07 -3.25
C MET A 24 -5.15 -8.29 -4.55
N GLY A 25 -4.83 -9.55 -4.89
CA GLY A 25 -4.20 -9.92 -6.16
C GLY A 25 -5.05 -9.49 -7.36
N LYS A 26 -6.35 -9.79 -7.36
CA LYS A 26 -7.29 -9.32 -8.40
C LYS A 26 -7.36 -7.80 -8.49
N ALA A 27 -7.32 -7.10 -7.35
CA ALA A 27 -7.28 -5.64 -7.34
C ALA A 27 -6.04 -5.08 -8.06
N THR A 28 -4.93 -5.82 -8.09
CA THR A 28 -3.72 -5.42 -8.81
C THR A 28 -3.89 -5.35 -10.33
N GLU A 29 -4.82 -6.14 -10.88
CA GLU A 29 -5.04 -6.28 -12.33
C GLU A 29 -5.72 -5.05 -12.95
N THR A 30 -6.23 -4.13 -12.12
CA THR A 30 -6.94 -2.92 -12.56
C THR A 30 -6.03 -1.87 -13.22
N GLY A 31 -4.70 -2.03 -13.14
CA GLY A 31 -3.75 -1.16 -13.81
C GLY A 31 -2.33 -1.28 -13.28
N LYS A 32 -1.40 -0.57 -13.91
CA LYS A 32 0.00 -0.52 -13.50
C LYS A 32 0.14 0.21 -12.17
N GLN A 33 0.53 -0.52 -11.14
CA GLN A 33 0.62 -0.04 -9.77
C GLN A 33 1.78 -0.70 -9.03
N GLY A 34 2.23 -0.07 -7.95
CA GLY A 34 3.35 -0.60 -7.18
C GLY A 34 3.57 0.17 -5.88
N MET A 35 4.80 0.09 -5.37
CA MET A 35 5.20 0.78 -4.14
C MET A 35 6.56 1.48 -4.28
N LEU A 36 6.73 2.59 -3.57
CA LEU A 36 7.94 3.40 -3.46
C LEU A 36 8.34 3.51 -1.99
N SER A 37 9.58 3.15 -1.65
CA SER A 37 10.16 3.47 -0.34
C SER A 37 10.75 4.88 -0.37
N VAL A 38 10.40 5.70 0.62
CA VAL A 38 10.93 7.06 0.83
C VAL A 38 11.51 7.14 2.24
N VAL A 39 12.77 7.56 2.36
CA VAL A 39 13.49 7.68 3.64
C VAL A 39 14.14 9.06 3.77
N GLY A 40 14.13 9.62 4.97
CA GLY A 40 14.81 10.86 5.32
C GLY A 40 13.97 12.13 5.14
N LEU A 41 12.67 11.98 4.89
CA LEU A 41 11.70 13.08 4.90
C LEU A 41 10.62 12.76 5.92
N ASN A 42 10.14 13.77 6.65
CA ASN A 42 9.02 13.59 7.58
C ASN A 42 7.69 13.32 6.85
N GLU A 43 6.72 12.76 7.58
CA GLU A 43 5.42 12.37 7.04
C GLU A 43 4.70 13.49 6.29
N LYS A 44 4.68 14.70 6.87
CA LYS A 44 3.99 15.86 6.29
C LYS A 44 4.56 16.16 4.91
N ARG A 45 5.89 16.15 4.78
CA ARG A 45 6.56 16.41 3.51
C ARG A 45 6.25 15.32 2.49
N VAL A 46 6.27 14.05 2.88
CA VAL A 46 5.91 12.93 1.99
C VAL A 46 4.46 13.05 1.51
N ARG A 47 3.51 13.42 2.39
CA ARG A 47 2.11 13.63 2.01
C ARG A 47 1.92 14.80 1.04
N GLU A 48 2.65 15.90 1.21
CA GLU A 48 2.65 17.02 0.26
C GLU A 48 3.16 16.57 -1.12
N LEU A 49 4.30 15.87 -1.16
CA LEU A 49 4.86 15.35 -2.40
C LEU A 49 3.93 14.34 -3.09
N CYS A 50 3.22 13.50 -2.34
CA CYS A 50 2.20 12.61 -2.90
C CYS A 50 1.09 13.40 -3.60
N LYS A 51 0.60 14.49 -2.98
CA LYS A 51 -0.42 15.36 -3.59
C LYS A 51 0.11 16.03 -4.86
N ASP A 52 1.34 16.52 -4.83
CA ASP A 52 1.97 17.17 -5.99
C ASP A 52 2.21 16.18 -7.14
N ALA A 53 2.62 14.94 -6.82
CA ALA A 53 2.77 13.87 -7.79
C ALA A 53 1.43 13.51 -8.44
N MET A 54 0.36 13.36 -7.65
CA MET A 54 -0.99 13.11 -8.17
C MET A 54 -1.49 14.25 -9.05
N LYS A 55 -1.25 15.52 -8.67
CA LYS A 55 -1.59 16.68 -9.52
C LYS A 55 -0.82 16.68 -10.84
N ARG A 56 0.43 16.25 -10.83
CA ARG A 56 1.31 16.28 -12.01
C ARG A 56 1.08 15.12 -12.98
N ALA A 57 0.91 13.91 -12.46
CA ALA A 57 0.88 12.68 -13.26
C ALA A 57 -0.50 11.98 -13.27
N GLY A 58 -1.47 12.48 -12.50
CA GLY A 58 -2.74 11.79 -12.25
C GLY A 58 -2.56 10.58 -11.33
N GLY A 59 -3.62 9.78 -11.21
CA GLY A 59 -3.59 8.54 -10.44
C GLY A 59 -3.49 8.73 -8.93
N THR A 60 -2.92 7.73 -8.27
CA THR A 60 -2.88 7.60 -6.81
C THR A 60 -1.44 7.54 -6.36
N ALA A 61 -1.12 8.25 -5.28
CA ALA A 61 0.08 8.05 -4.48
C ALA A 61 -0.29 8.34 -3.02
N GLN A 62 -0.12 7.38 -2.12
CA GLN A 62 -0.47 7.51 -0.71
C GLN A 62 0.51 6.74 0.16
N ILE A 63 0.89 7.31 1.30
CA ILE A 63 1.62 6.58 2.34
C ILE A 63 0.77 5.38 2.76
N ALA A 64 1.27 4.20 2.45
CA ALA A 64 0.65 2.90 2.70
C ALA A 64 1.18 2.26 3.99
N ILE A 65 2.46 2.48 4.30
CA ILE A 65 3.12 1.91 5.48
C ILE A 65 4.04 2.96 6.09
N SER A 66 3.90 3.22 7.40
CA SER A 66 4.88 3.94 8.20
C SER A 66 5.83 2.93 8.85
N LEU A 67 7.08 2.90 8.40
CA LEU A 67 8.07 1.90 8.85
C LEU A 67 8.79 2.37 10.12
N PHE A 68 9.20 3.64 10.14
CA PHE A 68 9.86 4.32 11.26
C PHE A 68 9.74 5.85 11.08
N THR A 69 10.29 6.63 12.00
CA THR A 69 10.06 8.10 12.11
C THR A 69 10.14 8.87 10.79
N ASP A 70 11.12 8.58 9.93
CA ASP A 70 11.29 9.22 8.62
C ASP A 70 11.38 8.18 7.50
N GLY A 71 10.66 7.07 7.63
CA GLY A 71 10.69 5.94 6.71
C GLY A 71 9.29 5.48 6.33
N TYR A 72 8.95 5.58 5.06
CA TYR A 72 7.61 5.31 4.56
C TYR A 72 7.63 4.47 3.29
N SER A 73 6.62 3.62 3.11
CA SER A 73 6.28 3.03 1.83
C SER A 73 5.03 3.71 1.29
N VAL A 74 5.11 4.22 0.07
CA VAL A 74 4.01 4.87 -0.65
C VAL A 74 3.52 3.91 -1.71
N GLY A 75 2.23 3.57 -1.70
CA GLY A 75 1.58 2.80 -2.76
C GLY A 75 0.91 3.72 -3.78
N GLY A 76 0.83 3.29 -5.03
CA GLY A 76 0.19 4.09 -6.06
C GLY A 76 0.34 3.53 -7.48
N HIS A 77 -0.13 4.32 -8.45
CA HIS A 77 0.08 4.03 -9.86
C HIS A 77 1.56 4.27 -10.23
N GLU A 78 2.13 3.42 -11.11
CA GLU A 78 3.57 3.47 -11.43
C GLU A 78 4.03 4.86 -11.89
N ASN A 79 3.32 5.46 -12.85
CA ASN A 79 3.66 6.79 -13.39
C ASN A 79 3.66 7.88 -12.28
N THR A 80 2.71 7.79 -11.34
CA THR A 80 2.61 8.73 -10.21
C THR A 80 3.75 8.52 -9.22
N LEU A 81 4.14 7.27 -8.98
CA LEU A 81 5.26 6.92 -8.11
C LEU A 81 6.61 7.31 -8.71
N GLU A 82 6.78 7.26 -10.03
CA GLU A 82 7.99 7.76 -10.70
C GLU A 82 8.14 9.28 -10.56
N ALA A 83 7.02 10.01 -10.72
CA ALA A 83 6.98 11.45 -10.47
C ALA A 83 7.34 11.76 -9.01
N LEU A 84 6.74 11.01 -8.06
CA LEU A 84 7.01 11.15 -6.63
C LEU A 84 8.47 10.83 -6.28
N LYS A 85 9.06 9.77 -6.85
CA LYS A 85 10.48 9.41 -6.66
C LYS A 85 11.38 10.59 -6.99
N THR A 86 11.19 11.17 -8.18
CA THR A 86 11.96 12.33 -8.64
C THR A 86 11.78 13.53 -7.72
N MET A 87 10.56 13.77 -7.24
CA MET A 87 10.28 14.87 -6.32
C MET A 87 10.91 14.66 -4.94
N ALA A 88 10.87 13.44 -4.42
CA ALA A 88 11.45 13.07 -3.13
C ALA A 88 12.98 13.22 -3.15
N GLU A 89 13.64 12.75 -4.21
CA GLU A 89 15.10 12.94 -4.40
C GLU A 89 15.47 14.42 -4.42
N LYS A 90 14.72 15.25 -5.16
CA LYS A 90 14.93 16.71 -5.19
C LYS A 90 14.64 17.40 -3.86
N ALA A 91 13.75 16.83 -3.05
CA ALA A 91 13.41 17.36 -1.74
C ALA A 91 14.39 16.93 -0.63
N GLY A 92 15.46 16.19 -0.97
CA GLY A 92 16.49 15.78 -0.02
C GLY A 92 16.21 14.45 0.69
N ALA A 93 15.35 13.59 0.13
CA ALA A 93 15.21 12.22 0.64
C ALA A 93 16.57 11.51 0.60
N GLN A 94 16.92 10.83 1.68
CA GLN A 94 18.11 9.97 1.74
C GLN A 94 17.97 8.77 0.78
N GLN A 95 16.73 8.29 0.60
CA GLN A 95 16.42 7.22 -0.34
C GLN A 95 15.03 7.42 -0.93
N ALA A 96 14.89 7.23 -2.24
CA ALA A 96 13.62 7.05 -2.92
C ALA A 96 13.73 5.87 -3.92
N LYS A 97 13.14 4.73 -3.60
CA LYS A 97 13.35 3.47 -4.36
C LYS A 97 12.06 2.74 -4.65
N LEU A 98 11.77 2.50 -5.94
CA LEU A 98 10.67 1.63 -6.35
C LEU A 98 10.92 0.22 -5.83
N LEU A 99 9.89 -0.38 -5.23
CA LEU A 99 9.92 -1.71 -4.65
C LEU A 99 9.42 -2.72 -5.67
N LYS A 100 9.92 -3.96 -5.58
CA LYS A 100 9.42 -5.11 -6.36
C LYS A 100 8.11 -5.64 -5.77
N ALA A 101 7.12 -4.77 -5.59
CA ALA A 101 5.79 -5.13 -5.13
C ALA A 101 4.88 -5.38 -6.34
N SER A 102 4.02 -6.40 -6.25
CA SER A 102 3.04 -6.73 -7.29
C SER A 102 1.82 -5.81 -7.32
N GLY A 103 1.68 -4.92 -6.34
CA GLY A 103 0.49 -4.08 -6.16
C GLY A 103 0.73 -2.85 -5.30
N ALA A 104 -0.19 -1.89 -5.34
CA ALA A 104 -0.24 -0.74 -4.44
C ALA A 104 -1.04 -1.07 -3.17
N PHE A 105 -0.54 -2.02 -2.39
CA PHE A 105 -1.21 -2.50 -1.17
C PHE A 105 -1.40 -1.39 -0.13
N HIS A 106 -2.46 -1.51 0.68
CA HIS A 106 -2.86 -0.52 1.69
C HIS A 106 -3.17 0.88 1.13
N THR A 107 -3.68 0.93 -0.11
CA THR A 107 -4.19 2.16 -0.74
C THR A 107 -5.63 1.95 -1.23
N PRO A 108 -6.35 3.02 -1.63
CA PRO A 108 -7.68 2.90 -2.22
C PRO A 108 -7.76 2.03 -3.47
N LEU A 109 -6.63 1.69 -4.10
CA LEU A 109 -6.61 0.74 -5.22
C LEU A 109 -6.97 -0.69 -4.80
N MET A 110 -6.99 -0.97 -3.49
CA MET A 110 -7.39 -2.27 -2.94
C MET A 110 -8.87 -2.33 -2.55
N GLU A 111 -9.68 -1.30 -2.84
CA GLU A 111 -11.08 -1.20 -2.39
C GLU A 111 -11.93 -2.42 -2.79
N SER A 112 -11.72 -2.96 -3.99
CA SER A 112 -12.45 -4.14 -4.47
C SER A 112 -12.20 -5.41 -3.65
N ALA A 113 -11.13 -5.44 -2.84
CA ALA A 113 -10.83 -6.55 -1.95
C ALA A 113 -11.58 -6.49 -0.60
N VAL A 114 -12.22 -5.36 -0.28
CA VAL A 114 -12.88 -5.16 1.03
C VAL A 114 -14.10 -6.06 1.16
N GLU A 115 -15.03 -6.03 0.21
CA GLU A 115 -16.29 -6.78 0.29
C GLU A 115 -16.08 -8.30 0.40
N PRO A 116 -15.21 -8.96 -0.41
CA PRO A 116 -14.95 -10.39 -0.27
C PRO A 116 -14.38 -10.76 1.10
N VAL A 117 -13.47 -9.94 1.64
CA VAL A 117 -12.83 -10.21 2.93
C VAL A 117 -13.80 -9.99 4.08
N MET A 118 -14.66 -8.98 4.00
CA MET A 118 -15.70 -8.73 5.01
C MET A 118 -16.70 -9.87 5.09
N LYS A 119 -17.19 -10.38 3.95
CA LYS A 119 -18.09 -11.54 3.92
C LYS A 119 -17.46 -12.77 4.58
N ALA A 120 -16.20 -13.06 4.27
CA ALA A 120 -15.52 -14.18 4.89
C ALA A 120 -15.28 -14.00 6.39
N LEU A 121 -15.06 -12.77 6.87
CA LEU A 121 -14.93 -12.49 8.30
C LEU A 121 -16.21 -12.79 9.08
N GLU A 122 -17.39 -12.59 8.47
CA GLU A 122 -18.69 -12.91 9.10
C GLU A 122 -18.92 -14.42 9.27
N GLU A 123 -18.17 -15.25 8.53
CA GLU A 123 -18.25 -16.71 8.56
C GLU A 123 -17.23 -17.37 9.51
N ILE A 124 -16.36 -16.58 10.17
CA ILE A 124 -15.32 -17.09 11.08
C ILE A 124 -15.87 -17.21 12.50
N GLU A 125 -15.58 -18.34 13.15
CA GLU A 125 -15.88 -18.64 14.56
C GLU A 125 -14.68 -18.41 15.50
#